data_AF-A0A6C0CAN7-F1
#
_entry.id   AF-A0A6C0CAN7-F1
#
_cell.length_a   1.000
_cell.length_b   1.000
_cell.length_c   1.000
_cell.angle_alpha   90.00
_cell.angle_beta   90.00
_cell.angle_gamma   90.00
#
_symmetry.space_group_name_H-M   'P 1'
#
loop_
_entity.id
_entity.type
_entity.pdbx_description
1 polymer ?
#
loop_
_entity_poly.entity_id
_entity_poly.type
_entity_poly.pdbx_seq_one_letter_code
_entity_poly.pdbx_strand_id
1 'polypeptide(L)'
;MNKINLIETFTIQDAINADIESDTVFILANERLKKNKSVGRYYTIFPSFKSFLRVRESYKHCHEILLDHKNNKKNSSGRLVFDFDIKSNYIPNDFKEQIQNTIHKVVDMYMKNVDTDKFEFVWSTSDNPKKFSKHLTVKNMYFDDWIFMSNSFYKLFCDVWDKTYSWIKSRNLIDFQIVKKNTSLRMVGSSKMDGNILSLDDLEYRLEDSLIRVYLSKQRKREKMITKDNFIDIVFETVLKPPKKIHYYRNNDDEPCFIGDDVYKKAYLSFNNIYPKVFGVRKADHGIVHLLRKKSSKCVLCEKIHDSENAWLRVILDEEMYTIHFHCYRNYEKKSLYIGSLSTDNLIFFVNPELQRNLDNNLNI
;
A
#
# COMPACT_ATOMS: atom_id res chain seq x y z
N MET A 1 -22.89 40.32 11.53
CA MET A 1 -22.36 39.17 10.76
C MET A 1 -20.96 39.56 10.28
N ASN A 2 -19.90 38.99 10.88
CA ASN A 2 -18.53 39.27 10.43
C ASN A 2 -18.33 38.70 9.01
N LYS A 3 -17.87 39.56 8.09
CA LYS A 3 -17.45 39.17 6.73
C LYS A 3 -16.45 38.02 6.85
N ILE A 4 -16.76 36.88 6.24
CA ILE A 4 -15.79 35.78 6.09
C ILE A 4 -14.74 36.30 5.10
N ASN A 5 -13.50 36.50 5.57
CA ASN A 5 -12.37 36.86 4.70
C ASN A 5 -12.02 35.64 3.83
N LEU A 6 -12.53 35.64 2.59
CA LEU A 6 -12.29 34.63 1.57
C LEU A 6 -11.23 35.14 0.59
N ILE A 7 -10.23 34.32 0.27
CA ILE A 7 -9.20 34.65 -0.72
C ILE A 7 -9.17 33.55 -1.78
N GLU A 8 -9.44 33.91 -3.03
CA GLU A 8 -9.29 33.04 -4.20
C GLU A 8 -7.89 33.20 -4.80
N THR A 9 -7.21 32.09 -5.08
CA THR A 9 -5.85 32.08 -5.63
C THR A 9 -5.71 31.14 -6.83
N PHE A 10 -4.78 31.44 -7.73
CA PHE A 10 -4.66 30.73 -9.00
C PHE A 10 -3.67 29.57 -8.97
N THR A 11 -2.57 29.68 -8.20
CA THR A 11 -1.56 28.61 -8.08
C THR A 11 -1.52 28.02 -6.67
N ILE A 12 -0.94 26.82 -6.55
CA ILE A 12 -0.66 26.20 -5.25
C ILE A 12 0.25 27.10 -4.41
N GLN A 13 1.25 27.75 -5.04
CA GLN A 13 2.23 28.55 -4.32
C GLN A 13 1.59 29.81 -3.72
N ASP A 14 0.68 30.44 -4.47
CA ASP A 14 -0.13 31.55 -3.97
C ASP A 14 -0.98 31.08 -2.79
N ALA A 15 -1.61 29.90 -2.91
CA ALA A 15 -2.45 29.34 -1.85
C ALA A 15 -1.69 29.08 -0.54
N ILE A 16 -0.45 28.57 -0.63
CA ILE A 16 0.39 28.26 0.54
C ILE A 16 0.93 29.52 1.20
N ASN A 17 1.21 30.57 0.42
CA ASN A 17 1.89 31.78 0.88
C ASN A 17 0.98 32.97 1.12
N ALA A 18 -0.31 32.86 0.82
CA ALA A 18 -1.27 33.95 0.95
C ALA A 18 -1.22 34.59 2.34
N ASP A 19 -1.51 35.89 2.38
CA ASP A 19 -1.56 36.61 3.63
C ASP A 19 -2.94 36.46 4.28
N ILE A 20 -2.95 35.91 5.49
CA ILE A 20 -4.18 35.63 6.23
C ILE A 20 -3.88 35.57 7.73
N GLU A 21 -4.70 36.25 8.53
CA GLU A 21 -4.60 36.26 9.99
C GLU A 21 -5.27 35.01 10.59
N SER A 22 -4.64 33.85 10.45
CA SER A 22 -5.06 32.61 11.09
C SER A 22 -3.92 31.57 11.15
N ASP A 23 -3.95 30.74 12.19
CA ASP A 23 -3.03 29.62 12.45
C ASP A 23 -3.61 28.23 12.08
N THR A 24 -4.88 28.20 11.67
CA THR A 24 -5.63 26.97 11.34
C THR A 24 -6.21 27.01 9.93
N VAL A 25 -5.47 27.64 9.02
CA VAL A 25 -5.86 27.92 7.64
C VAL A 25 -6.25 26.63 6.92
N PHE A 26 -7.35 26.69 6.18
CA PHE A 26 -7.83 25.57 5.38
C PHE A 26 -7.76 25.92 3.89
N ILE A 27 -7.06 25.08 3.11
CA ILE A 27 -6.92 25.24 1.66
C ILE A 27 -7.79 24.18 0.98
N LEU A 28 -8.60 24.62 0.04
CA LEU A 28 -9.48 23.78 -0.78
C LEU A 28 -9.02 23.84 -2.24
N ALA A 29 -9.07 22.72 -2.94
CA ALA A 29 -8.90 22.68 -4.39
C ALA A 29 -10.26 22.65 -5.07
N ASN A 30 -10.51 23.55 -6.02
CA ASN A 30 -11.75 23.63 -6.77
C ASN A 30 -11.51 23.36 -8.25
N GLU A 31 -12.38 22.57 -8.87
CA GLU A 31 -12.39 22.44 -10.32
C GLU A 31 -13.01 23.68 -10.98
N ARG A 32 -12.49 24.02 -12.16
CA ARG A 32 -13.05 25.06 -13.03
C ARG A 32 -12.88 24.67 -14.50
N LEU A 33 -13.77 25.13 -15.35
CA LEU A 33 -13.56 25.07 -16.80
C LEU A 33 -12.61 26.19 -17.23
N LYS A 34 -11.54 25.83 -17.94
CA LYS A 34 -10.66 26.80 -18.60
C LYS A 34 -11.29 27.26 -19.91
N LYS A 35 -10.77 28.37 -20.48
CA LYS A 35 -11.21 28.90 -21.79
C LYS A 35 -11.19 27.86 -22.92
N ASN A 36 -10.25 26.92 -22.87
CA ASN A 36 -10.12 25.82 -23.84
C ASN A 36 -11.03 24.60 -23.53
N LYS A 37 -12.03 24.75 -22.65
CA LYS A 37 -12.93 23.69 -22.16
C LYS A 37 -12.25 22.54 -21.41
N SER A 38 -10.95 22.60 -21.14
CA SER A 38 -10.28 21.63 -20.27
C SER A 38 -10.57 21.94 -18.80
N VAL A 39 -10.63 20.89 -17.97
CA VAL A 39 -10.78 21.04 -16.52
C VAL A 39 -9.45 21.51 -15.93
N GLY A 40 -9.49 22.64 -15.23
CA GLY A 40 -8.40 23.16 -14.43
C GLY A 40 -8.74 23.16 -12.95
N ARG A 41 -7.76 23.54 -12.14
CA ARG A 41 -7.96 23.82 -10.72
C ARG A 41 -7.63 25.26 -10.37
N TYR A 42 -8.25 25.73 -9.31
CA TYR A 42 -7.86 26.91 -8.55
C TYR A 42 -7.98 26.57 -7.06
N TYR A 43 -7.40 27.40 -6.21
CA TYR A 43 -7.32 27.13 -4.78
C TYR A 43 -8.03 28.24 -4.02
N THR A 44 -8.75 27.85 -2.98
CA THR A 44 -9.47 28.80 -2.13
C THR A 44 -9.02 28.61 -0.70
N ILE A 45 -8.78 29.72 -0.03
CA ILE A 45 -8.26 29.74 1.34
C ILE A 45 -9.36 30.22 2.28
N PHE A 46 -9.49 29.51 3.39
CA PHE A 46 -10.37 29.85 4.49
C PHE A 46 -9.55 30.04 5.76
N PRO A 47 -9.93 30.96 6.66
CA PRO A 47 -9.27 31.11 7.95
C PRO A 47 -9.30 29.82 8.77
N SER A 48 -10.33 28.99 8.60
CA SER A 48 -10.41 27.68 9.23
C SER A 48 -11.31 26.74 8.45
N PHE A 49 -11.19 25.44 8.70
CA PHE A 49 -12.12 24.45 8.16
C PHE A 49 -13.58 24.72 8.60
N LYS A 50 -13.81 25.23 9.82
CA LYS A 50 -15.16 25.65 10.26
C LYS A 50 -15.70 26.82 9.43
N SER A 51 -14.83 27.74 8.99
CA SER A 51 -15.24 28.84 8.12
C SER A 51 -15.68 28.33 6.75
N PHE A 52 -14.99 27.32 6.21
CA PHE A 52 -15.40 26.63 5.00
C PHE A 52 -16.77 25.95 5.14
N LEU A 53 -16.99 25.19 6.23
CA LEU A 53 -18.27 24.49 6.45
C LEU A 53 -19.49 25.42 6.39
N ARG A 54 -19.36 26.69 6.81
CA ARG A 54 -20.45 27.69 6.76
C ARG A 54 -20.89 28.07 5.36
N VAL A 55 -20.01 27.91 4.37
CA VAL A 55 -20.23 28.30 2.97
C VAL A 55 -20.04 27.12 2.01
N ARG A 56 -20.04 25.89 2.54
CA ARG A 56 -19.76 24.65 1.81
C ARG A 56 -20.61 24.50 0.55
N GLU A 57 -21.87 24.88 0.61
CA GLU A 57 -22.84 24.77 -0.50
C GLU A 57 -22.44 25.60 -1.74
N SER A 58 -21.63 26.64 -1.56
CA SER A 58 -21.10 27.44 -2.66
C SER A 58 -19.98 26.73 -3.45
N TYR A 59 -19.43 25.63 -2.93
CA TYR A 59 -18.29 24.91 -3.51
C TYR A 59 -18.70 23.50 -4.00
N LYS A 60 -19.37 23.45 -5.14
CA LYS A 60 -19.93 22.20 -5.70
C LYS A 60 -18.88 21.24 -6.26
N HIS A 61 -17.71 21.73 -6.67
CA HIS A 61 -16.68 20.93 -7.36
C HIS A 61 -15.36 20.91 -6.60
N CYS A 62 -15.42 20.66 -5.30
CA CYS A 62 -14.28 20.79 -4.43
C CYS A 62 -13.66 19.46 -4.00
N HIS A 63 -12.36 19.55 -3.73
CA HIS A 63 -11.50 18.44 -3.33
C HIS A 63 -10.73 18.84 -2.07
N GLU A 64 -10.62 17.90 -1.14
CA GLU A 64 -9.61 17.97 -0.10
C GLU A 64 -8.24 17.95 -0.77
N ILE A 65 -7.36 18.86 -0.37
CA ILE A 65 -5.97 18.83 -0.81
C ILE A 65 -5.04 18.76 0.41
N LEU A 66 -4.11 17.81 0.37
CA LEU A 66 -3.14 17.62 1.44
C LEU A 66 -1.98 18.60 1.29
N LEU A 67 -2.24 19.84 1.69
CA LEU A 67 -1.30 20.95 1.70
C LEU A 67 -1.37 21.69 3.03
N ASP A 68 -0.22 22.17 3.48
CA ASP A 68 -0.12 23.01 4.67
C ASP A 68 0.17 24.44 4.23
N HIS A 69 -0.64 25.38 4.72
CA HIS A 69 -0.38 26.81 4.59
C HIS A 69 0.88 27.19 5.38
N LYS A 70 1.58 28.28 5.01
CA LYS A 70 2.79 28.76 5.73
C LYS A 70 2.56 29.00 7.23
N ASN A 71 1.34 29.37 7.62
CA ASN A 71 0.96 29.62 9.02
C ASN A 71 0.64 28.33 9.80
N ASN A 72 0.37 27.22 9.12
CA ASN A 72 -0.02 25.98 9.78
C ASN A 72 1.21 25.19 10.21
N LYS A 73 1.07 24.43 11.30
CA LYS A 73 2.02 23.37 11.62
C LYS A 73 1.98 22.31 10.51
N LYS A 74 3.15 21.87 10.05
CA LYS A 74 3.27 20.76 9.09
C LYS A 74 2.54 19.52 9.60
N ASN A 75 1.76 18.89 8.74
CA ASN A 75 0.95 17.73 9.08
C ASN A 75 1.10 16.63 8.02
N SER A 76 1.87 15.58 8.34
CA SER A 76 2.00 14.40 7.49
C SER A 76 0.89 13.37 7.72
N SER A 77 0.00 13.58 8.68
CA SER A 77 -0.92 12.56 9.17
C SER A 77 -2.24 12.52 8.40
N GLY A 78 -2.88 11.34 8.36
CA GLY A 78 -4.10 11.10 7.58
C GLY A 78 -4.74 9.75 7.87
N ARG A 79 -6.03 9.60 7.60
CA ARG A 79 -6.76 8.33 7.67
C ARG A 79 -6.40 7.43 6.48
N LEU A 80 -6.44 6.12 6.68
CA LEU A 80 -6.46 5.19 5.55
C LEU A 80 -7.69 5.48 4.68
N VAL A 81 -7.48 5.69 3.39
CA VAL A 81 -8.54 5.91 2.41
C VAL A 81 -8.34 5.00 1.22
N PHE A 82 -9.39 4.76 0.44
CA PHE A 82 -9.34 4.09 -0.86
C PHE A 82 -10.22 4.84 -1.85
N ASP A 83 -9.76 4.95 -3.10
CA ASP A 83 -10.56 5.36 -4.25
C ASP A 83 -10.71 4.14 -5.17
N PHE A 84 -11.94 3.70 -5.36
CA PHE A 84 -12.30 2.57 -6.20
C PHE A 84 -12.93 3.10 -7.48
N ASP A 85 -12.28 2.84 -8.61
CA ASP A 85 -12.76 3.18 -9.95
C ASP A 85 -12.76 1.93 -10.84
N ILE A 86 -13.78 1.10 -10.69
CA ILE A 86 -13.83 -0.24 -11.28
C ILE A 86 -14.70 -0.21 -12.54
N LYS A 87 -14.10 -0.56 -13.68
CA LYS A 87 -14.76 -0.75 -14.98
C LYS A 87 -15.05 -2.23 -15.26
N SER A 88 -15.60 -2.94 -14.27
CA SER A 88 -15.97 -4.35 -14.38
C SER A 88 -17.48 -4.49 -14.56
N ASN A 89 -17.91 -5.49 -15.33
CA ASN A 89 -19.32 -5.83 -15.49
C ASN A 89 -19.87 -6.64 -14.30
N TYR A 90 -19.00 -7.17 -13.45
CA TYR A 90 -19.38 -7.92 -12.26
C TYR A 90 -18.65 -7.40 -11.03
N ILE A 91 -19.44 -7.08 -10.00
CA ILE A 91 -18.99 -6.65 -8.67
C ILE A 91 -19.82 -7.45 -7.66
N PRO A 92 -19.18 -8.22 -6.77
CA PRO A 92 -19.90 -8.99 -5.76
C PRO A 92 -20.76 -8.11 -4.84
N ASN A 93 -21.92 -8.62 -4.42
CA ASN A 93 -22.83 -7.90 -3.51
C ASN A 93 -22.18 -7.62 -2.14
N ASP A 94 -21.28 -8.50 -1.71
CA ASP A 94 -20.49 -8.41 -0.48
C ASP A 94 -19.19 -7.60 -0.65
N PHE A 95 -19.03 -6.84 -1.75
CA PHE A 95 -17.82 -6.05 -2.05
C PHE A 95 -17.30 -5.25 -0.84
N LYS A 96 -18.19 -4.51 -0.16
CA LYS A 96 -17.80 -3.69 1.00
C LYS A 96 -17.27 -4.54 2.14
N GLU A 97 -17.88 -5.70 2.37
CA GLU A 97 -17.48 -6.65 3.41
C GLU A 97 -16.12 -7.27 3.07
N GLN A 98 -15.88 -7.65 1.81
CA GLN A 98 -14.58 -8.16 1.37
C GLN A 98 -13.44 -7.16 1.61
N ILE A 99 -13.67 -5.87 1.31
CA ILE A 99 -12.68 -4.81 1.59
C ILE A 99 -12.43 -4.68 3.10
N GLN A 100 -13.50 -4.62 3.89
CA GLN A 100 -13.40 -4.49 5.36
C GLN A 100 -12.68 -5.68 5.99
N ASN A 101 -13.08 -6.91 5.64
CA ASN A 101 -12.46 -8.14 6.10
C ASN A 101 -10.98 -8.21 5.71
N THR A 102 -10.62 -7.71 4.53
CA THR A 102 -9.20 -7.64 4.12
C THR A 102 -8.43 -6.64 4.98
N ILE A 103 -9.01 -5.47 5.31
CA ILE A 103 -8.39 -4.49 6.21
C ILE A 103 -8.16 -5.11 7.59
N HIS A 104 -9.18 -5.77 8.17
CA HIS A 104 -9.05 -6.48 9.45
C HIS A 104 -7.90 -7.50 9.39
N LYS A 105 -7.91 -8.39 8.40
CA LYS A 105 -6.85 -9.40 8.21
C LYS A 105 -5.44 -8.78 8.10
N VAL A 106 -5.29 -7.68 7.36
CA VAL A 106 -3.98 -7.00 7.26
C VAL A 106 -3.53 -6.49 8.62
N VAL A 107 -4.43 -5.89 9.40
CA VAL A 107 -4.10 -5.39 10.73
C VAL A 107 -3.75 -6.54 11.67
N ASP A 108 -4.57 -7.58 11.71
CA ASP A 108 -4.38 -8.74 12.59
C ASP A 108 -3.06 -9.48 12.29
N MET A 109 -2.70 -9.61 11.01
CA MET A 109 -1.49 -10.32 10.60
C MET A 109 -0.21 -9.49 10.75
N TYR A 110 -0.29 -8.17 10.57
CA TYR A 110 0.89 -7.34 10.34
C TYR A 110 1.06 -6.18 11.31
N MET A 111 0.10 -5.96 12.22
CA MET A 111 0.14 -4.85 13.16
C MET A 111 -0.12 -5.31 14.59
N LYS A 112 0.63 -4.74 15.53
CA LYS A 112 0.51 -4.96 16.97
C LYS A 112 -0.16 -3.76 17.63
N ASN A 113 -0.92 -4.05 18.69
CA ASN A 113 -1.57 -3.05 19.54
C ASN A 113 -2.53 -2.11 18.78
N VAL A 114 -3.19 -2.64 17.74
CA VAL A 114 -4.25 -1.95 17.00
C VAL A 114 -5.55 -2.71 17.23
N ASP A 115 -6.54 -2.02 17.77
CA ASP A 115 -7.87 -2.57 18.06
C ASP A 115 -8.78 -2.30 16.87
N THR A 116 -9.09 -3.34 16.10
CA THR A 116 -9.83 -3.21 14.85
C THR A 116 -11.34 -3.07 15.07
N ASP A 117 -11.87 -3.45 16.23
CA ASP A 117 -13.29 -3.27 16.60
C ASP A 117 -13.68 -1.80 16.71
N LYS A 118 -12.68 -0.92 16.85
CA LYS A 118 -12.88 0.53 16.85
C LYS A 118 -12.95 1.14 15.46
N PHE A 119 -12.69 0.39 14.40
CA PHE A 119 -12.72 0.96 13.05
C PHE A 119 -14.16 1.29 12.63
N GLU A 120 -14.33 2.48 12.05
CA GLU A 120 -15.59 2.86 11.40
C GLU A 120 -15.32 3.04 9.90
N PHE A 121 -16.12 2.38 9.06
CA PHE A 121 -15.92 2.34 7.61
C PHE A 121 -16.87 3.31 6.91
N VAL A 122 -16.35 4.49 6.58
CA VAL A 122 -17.13 5.58 5.97
C VAL A 122 -17.11 5.42 4.46
N TRP A 123 -18.17 4.84 3.91
CA TRP A 123 -18.36 4.63 2.48
C TRP A 123 -19.05 5.83 1.82
N SER A 124 -18.60 6.17 0.61
CA SER A 124 -19.29 7.14 -0.25
C SER A 124 -19.31 6.68 -1.70
N THR A 125 -20.37 7.02 -2.42
CA THR A 125 -20.65 6.60 -3.79
C THR A 125 -20.89 7.78 -4.70
N SER A 126 -20.30 7.72 -5.88
CA SER A 126 -20.66 8.58 -7.00
C SER A 126 -21.39 7.72 -8.00
N ASP A 127 -22.73 7.74 -7.96
CA ASP A 127 -23.56 6.91 -8.82
C ASP A 127 -23.21 7.19 -10.29
N ASN A 128 -22.63 6.24 -11.00
CA ASN A 128 -22.17 6.41 -12.38
C ASN A 128 -22.49 5.12 -13.15
N PRO A 129 -23.34 5.19 -14.19
CA PRO A 129 -23.75 3.99 -14.91
C PRO A 129 -22.61 3.31 -15.67
N LYS A 130 -21.50 4.02 -15.93
CA LYS A 130 -20.37 3.51 -16.71
C LYS A 130 -19.29 2.82 -15.89
N LYS A 131 -19.29 3.02 -14.56
CA LYS A 131 -18.23 2.54 -13.68
C LYS A 131 -18.69 2.52 -12.24
N PHE A 132 -18.20 1.57 -11.47
CA PHE A 132 -18.39 1.56 -10.03
C PHE A 132 -17.38 2.51 -9.39
N SER A 133 -17.89 3.59 -8.80
CA SER A 133 -17.08 4.64 -8.19
C SER A 133 -17.45 4.82 -6.73
N LYS A 134 -16.53 4.40 -5.84
CA LYS A 134 -16.69 4.55 -4.39
C LYS A 134 -15.41 5.06 -3.75
N HIS A 135 -15.55 5.83 -2.68
CA HIS A 135 -14.46 6.04 -1.74
C HIS A 135 -14.75 5.32 -0.43
N LEU A 136 -13.69 4.87 0.24
CA LEU A 136 -13.72 4.43 1.62
C LEU A 136 -12.76 5.30 2.43
N THR A 137 -13.21 5.77 3.61
CA THR A 137 -12.34 6.33 4.65
C THR A 137 -12.48 5.50 5.91
N VAL A 138 -11.36 5.08 6.50
CA VAL A 138 -11.34 4.25 7.71
C VAL A 138 -11.02 5.13 8.92
N LYS A 139 -12.03 5.40 9.76
CA LYS A 139 -11.81 6.14 11.01
C LYS A 139 -11.14 5.23 12.04
N ASN A 140 -10.42 5.85 12.97
CA ASN A 140 -9.56 5.19 13.96
C ASN A 140 -8.38 4.42 13.37
N MET A 141 -8.11 4.63 12.08
CA MET A 141 -6.91 4.18 11.38
C MET A 141 -6.14 5.40 10.86
N TYR A 142 -5.67 6.24 11.79
CA TYR A 142 -5.05 7.53 11.49
C TYR A 142 -3.53 7.43 11.55
N PHE A 143 -2.86 7.46 10.40
CA PHE A 143 -1.42 7.34 10.29
C PHE A 143 -0.71 8.66 10.60
N ASP A 144 0.45 8.58 11.27
CA ASP A 144 1.31 9.72 11.57
C ASP A 144 2.08 10.24 10.32
N ASP A 145 2.55 9.32 9.48
CA ASP A 145 3.14 9.53 8.15
C ASP A 145 2.26 8.88 7.08
N TRP A 146 1.21 9.59 6.67
CA TRP A 146 0.15 9.07 5.82
C TRP A 146 0.65 8.48 4.51
N ILE A 147 1.60 9.13 3.84
CA ILE A 147 2.11 8.66 2.54
C ILE A 147 2.85 7.35 2.73
N PHE A 148 3.79 7.30 3.67
CA PHE A 148 4.59 6.10 3.90
C PHE A 148 3.71 4.94 4.38
N MET A 149 2.86 5.20 5.38
CA MET A 149 2.05 4.18 6.03
C MET A 149 0.97 3.64 5.10
N SER A 150 0.28 4.50 4.34
CA SER A 150 -0.73 4.04 3.37
C SER A 150 -0.11 3.22 2.24
N ASN A 151 1.06 3.61 1.72
CA ASN A 151 1.76 2.81 0.70
C ASN A 151 2.19 1.44 1.24
N SER A 152 2.63 1.39 2.50
CA SER A 152 3.01 0.13 3.17
C SER A 152 1.78 -0.76 3.35
N PHE A 153 0.69 -0.18 3.85
CA PHE A 153 -0.57 -0.86 4.06
C PHE A 153 -1.14 -1.41 2.76
N TYR A 154 -1.13 -0.64 1.67
CA TYR A 154 -1.64 -1.09 0.37
C TYR A 154 -0.91 -2.31 -0.17
N LYS A 155 0.42 -2.40 0.01
CA LYS A 155 1.17 -3.60 -0.42
C LYS A 155 0.72 -4.83 0.36
N LEU A 156 0.57 -4.72 1.68
CA LEU A 156 0.07 -5.81 2.52
C LEU A 156 -1.37 -6.17 2.16
N PHE A 157 -2.22 -5.17 1.92
CA PHE A 157 -3.58 -5.36 1.45
C PHE A 157 -3.60 -6.14 0.13
N CYS A 158 -2.77 -5.77 -0.85
CA CYS A 158 -2.66 -6.49 -2.11
C CYS A 158 -2.30 -7.96 -1.91
N ASP A 159 -1.32 -8.24 -1.05
CA ASP A 159 -0.87 -9.60 -0.76
C ASP A 159 -1.98 -10.46 -0.13
N VAL A 160 -2.76 -9.90 0.79
CA VAL A 160 -3.91 -10.60 1.41
C VAL A 160 -5.06 -10.73 0.41
N TRP A 161 -5.38 -9.66 -0.33
CA TRP A 161 -6.47 -9.61 -1.30
C TRP A 161 -6.27 -10.63 -2.42
N ASP A 162 -5.11 -10.61 -3.09
CA ASP A 162 -4.87 -11.44 -4.28
C ASP A 162 -4.74 -12.94 -3.96
N LYS A 163 -4.53 -13.30 -2.68
CA LYS A 163 -4.61 -14.68 -2.18
C LYS A 163 -6.04 -15.10 -1.82
N THR A 164 -6.87 -14.15 -1.40
CA THR A 164 -8.23 -14.42 -0.90
C THR A 164 -9.29 -14.35 -2.00
N TYR A 165 -9.17 -13.39 -2.91
CA TYR A 165 -10.19 -13.09 -3.92
C TYR A 165 -9.61 -13.17 -5.34
N SER A 166 -10.35 -13.82 -6.24
CA SER A 166 -9.93 -14.04 -7.63
C SER A 166 -10.70 -13.21 -8.65
N TRP A 167 -11.84 -12.64 -8.29
CA TRP A 167 -12.75 -11.92 -9.21
C TRP A 167 -12.18 -10.60 -9.72
N ILE A 168 -11.29 -9.95 -8.96
CA ILE A 168 -10.51 -8.80 -9.40
C ILE A 168 -9.12 -8.82 -8.76
N LYS A 169 -8.10 -8.49 -9.54
CA LYS A 169 -6.75 -8.31 -9.01
C LYS A 169 -6.61 -6.97 -8.31
N SER A 170 -5.90 -6.94 -7.19
CA SER A 170 -5.70 -5.77 -6.35
C SER A 170 -5.21 -4.53 -7.13
N ARG A 171 -4.32 -4.73 -8.11
CA ARG A 171 -3.82 -3.68 -9.03
C ARG A 171 -4.88 -3.00 -9.90
N ASN A 172 -6.03 -3.66 -10.11
CA ASN A 172 -7.17 -3.15 -10.86
C ASN A 172 -8.30 -2.70 -9.92
N LEU A 173 -8.13 -2.90 -8.62
CA LEU A 173 -9.10 -2.56 -7.58
C LEU A 173 -8.75 -1.22 -6.93
N ILE A 174 -7.48 -1.06 -6.52
CA ILE A 174 -7.01 0.12 -5.78
C ILE A 174 -6.40 1.14 -6.74
N ASP A 175 -6.82 2.40 -6.63
CA ASP A 175 -6.07 3.51 -7.23
C ASP A 175 -4.89 3.94 -6.34
N PHE A 176 -3.69 3.45 -6.66
CA PHE A 176 -2.46 3.83 -5.96
C PHE A 176 -2.08 5.30 -6.16
N GLN A 177 -2.64 5.99 -7.15
CA GLN A 177 -2.29 7.38 -7.44
C GLN A 177 -2.83 8.36 -6.40
N ILE A 178 -3.68 7.91 -5.48
CA ILE A 178 -4.19 8.75 -4.40
C ILE A 178 -3.12 9.01 -3.32
N VAL A 179 -2.19 8.08 -3.09
CA VAL A 179 -1.18 8.21 -2.01
C VAL A 179 0.08 8.90 -2.53
N LYS A 180 0.02 10.24 -2.62
CA LYS A 180 1.14 11.08 -3.06
C LYS A 180 1.14 12.47 -2.41
N LYS A 181 2.24 13.19 -2.58
CA LYS A 181 2.32 14.60 -2.17
C LYS A 181 1.26 15.43 -2.90
N ASN A 182 0.64 16.36 -2.18
CA ASN A 182 -0.38 17.28 -2.71
C ASN A 182 -1.55 16.53 -3.36
N THR A 183 -1.87 15.33 -2.86
CA THR A 183 -3.01 14.59 -3.38
C THR A 183 -4.29 15.39 -3.20
N SER A 184 -5.22 15.19 -4.13
CA SER A 184 -6.54 15.82 -4.11
C SER A 184 -7.62 14.76 -4.17
N LEU A 185 -8.45 14.63 -3.14
CA LEU A 185 -9.56 13.68 -3.10
C LEU A 185 -10.89 14.43 -3.13
N ARG A 186 -11.82 14.00 -3.97
CA ARG A 186 -13.13 14.67 -4.08
C ARG A 186 -13.89 14.55 -2.76
N MET A 187 -14.41 15.68 -2.28
CA MET A 187 -15.18 15.71 -1.04
C MET A 187 -16.59 15.16 -1.24
N VAL A 188 -17.17 14.59 -0.17
CA VAL A 188 -18.59 14.28 -0.12
C VAL A 188 -19.42 15.56 -0.31
N GLY A 189 -20.54 15.43 -1.02
CA GLY A 189 -21.39 16.52 -1.48
C GLY A 189 -20.82 17.30 -2.66
N SER A 190 -19.70 16.88 -3.24
CA SER A 190 -19.10 17.52 -4.42
C SER A 190 -19.19 16.62 -5.63
N SER A 191 -19.32 17.21 -6.81
CA SER A 191 -19.23 16.53 -8.10
C SER A 191 -17.97 16.96 -8.85
N LYS A 192 -17.53 16.16 -9.84
CA LYS A 192 -16.63 16.69 -10.87
C LYS A 192 -17.43 17.65 -11.77
N MET A 193 -16.77 18.54 -12.51
CA MET A 193 -17.45 19.54 -13.37
C MET A 193 -18.58 18.94 -14.25
N ASP A 194 -18.40 17.72 -14.76
CA ASP A 194 -19.39 16.97 -15.56
C ASP A 194 -19.73 15.59 -14.95
N GLY A 195 -19.63 15.48 -13.62
CA GLY A 195 -19.80 14.22 -12.90
C GLY A 195 -21.00 14.23 -11.95
N ASN A 196 -21.31 13.05 -11.44
CA ASN A 196 -22.29 12.90 -10.38
C ASN A 196 -21.69 13.29 -9.02
N ILE A 197 -22.57 13.68 -8.10
CA ILE A 197 -22.22 14.04 -6.72
C ILE A 197 -21.72 12.78 -6.00
N LEU A 198 -20.64 12.93 -5.24
CA LEU A 198 -20.19 11.92 -4.29
C LEU A 198 -21.03 12.04 -3.01
N SER A 199 -21.81 11.03 -2.68
CA SER A 199 -22.70 11.02 -1.51
C SER A 199 -22.27 9.95 -0.51
N LEU A 200 -22.50 10.15 0.78
CA LEU A 200 -22.30 9.10 1.78
C LEU A 200 -23.32 7.98 1.57
N ASP A 201 -22.88 6.74 1.80
CA ASP A 201 -23.76 5.58 1.73
C ASP A 201 -24.61 5.46 3.01
N ASP A 202 -24.18 6.07 4.10
CA ASP A 202 -24.83 6.06 5.42
C ASP A 202 -24.95 7.50 5.96
N LEU A 203 -26.16 7.86 6.41
CA LEU A 203 -26.53 9.19 6.87
C LEU A 203 -26.06 9.51 8.30
N GLU A 204 -25.57 8.51 9.05
CA GLU A 204 -24.97 8.75 10.38
C GLU A 204 -23.64 9.52 10.28
N TYR A 205 -22.92 9.36 9.18
CA TYR A 205 -21.66 10.05 8.93
C TYR A 205 -21.86 11.45 8.35
N ARG A 206 -20.80 12.28 8.46
CA ARG A 206 -20.76 13.63 7.89
C ARG A 206 -19.55 13.78 6.97
N LEU A 207 -19.49 14.91 6.26
CA LEU A 207 -18.36 15.26 5.39
C LEU A 207 -17.01 15.07 6.11
N GLU A 208 -16.91 15.51 7.35
CA GLU A 208 -15.68 15.46 8.14
C GLU A 208 -15.19 14.03 8.41
N ASP A 209 -16.10 13.05 8.43
CA ASP A 209 -15.80 11.64 8.62
C ASP A 209 -15.21 11.02 7.35
N SER A 210 -15.47 11.60 6.18
CA SER A 210 -14.97 11.12 4.88
C SER A 210 -13.66 11.80 4.43
N LEU A 211 -13.05 12.64 5.27
CA LEU A 211 -11.81 13.35 4.94
C LEU A 211 -10.58 12.53 5.36
N ILE A 212 -9.50 12.68 4.60
CA ILE A 212 -8.19 12.10 4.91
C ILE A 212 -7.64 12.75 6.17
N ARG A 213 -7.65 14.07 6.28
CA ARG A 213 -7.19 14.81 7.46
C ARG A 213 -8.33 15.11 8.41
N VAL A 214 -7.98 15.18 9.70
CA VAL A 214 -8.91 15.56 10.76
C VAL A 214 -8.66 17.01 11.16
N TYR A 215 -9.51 17.90 10.66
CA TYR A 215 -9.38 19.34 10.85
C TYR A 215 -10.02 19.85 12.15
N LEU A 216 -10.92 19.08 12.76
CA LEU A 216 -11.60 19.46 14.00
C LEU A 216 -10.93 18.79 15.21
N SER A 217 -10.49 19.60 16.17
CA SER A 217 -9.79 19.11 17.38
C SER A 217 -10.58 18.07 18.18
N LYS A 218 -11.91 18.21 18.27
CA LYS A 218 -12.78 17.24 18.95
C LYS A 218 -12.75 15.86 18.28
N GLN A 219 -12.74 15.81 16.94
CA GLN A 219 -12.63 14.55 16.19
C GLN A 219 -11.21 13.99 16.30
N ARG A 220 -10.19 14.85 16.25
CA ARG A 220 -8.80 14.42 16.34
C ARG A 220 -8.49 13.66 17.62
N LYS A 221 -9.12 14.05 18.74
CA LYS A 221 -9.03 13.38 20.05
C LYS A 221 -9.66 11.99 20.09
N ARG A 222 -10.57 11.67 19.16
CA ARG A 222 -11.24 10.37 19.06
C ARG A 222 -10.44 9.39 18.21
N GLU A 223 -9.72 9.90 17.22
CA GLU A 223 -8.88 9.08 16.33
C GLU A 223 -7.72 8.40 17.07
N LYS A 224 -7.57 7.10 16.84
CA LYS A 224 -6.35 6.37 17.22
C LYS A 224 -5.24 6.64 16.22
N MET A 225 -4.12 7.17 16.71
CA MET A 225 -2.91 7.32 15.91
C MET A 225 -2.22 5.96 15.76
N ILE A 226 -1.83 5.66 14.52
CA ILE A 226 -1.03 4.49 14.15
C ILE A 226 0.30 5.00 13.62
N THR A 227 1.37 4.43 14.14
CA THR A 227 2.75 4.80 13.84
C THR A 227 3.48 3.60 13.26
N LYS A 228 4.71 3.81 12.79
CA LYS A 228 5.58 2.74 12.30
C LYS A 228 5.75 1.61 13.32
N ASP A 229 5.82 1.94 14.60
CA ASP A 229 6.01 0.97 15.68
C ASP A 229 4.82 0.02 15.88
N ASN A 230 3.67 0.33 15.26
CA ASN A 230 2.55 -0.58 15.24
C ASN A 230 2.73 -1.72 14.23
N PHE A 231 3.61 -1.63 13.24
CA PHE A 231 3.89 -2.77 12.37
C PHE A 231 4.80 -3.78 13.07
N ILE A 232 4.60 -5.07 12.80
CA ILE A 232 5.55 -6.11 13.23
C ILE A 232 6.87 -5.97 12.45
N ASP A 233 8.00 -6.24 13.08
CA ASP A 233 9.33 -5.92 12.54
C ASP A 233 9.60 -6.58 11.17
N ILE A 234 9.06 -7.78 10.96
CA ILE A 234 9.14 -8.54 9.70
C ILE A 234 8.55 -7.76 8.51
N VAL A 235 7.56 -6.89 8.73
CA VAL A 235 6.93 -6.08 7.66
C VAL A 235 7.93 -5.06 7.10
N PHE A 236 8.75 -4.45 7.96
CA PHE A 236 9.75 -3.46 7.52
C PHE A 236 10.84 -4.09 6.65
N GLU A 237 11.25 -5.30 6.97
CA GLU A 237 12.28 -6.01 6.23
C GLU A 237 11.80 -6.51 4.86
N THR A 238 10.49 -6.76 4.72
CA THR A 238 9.96 -7.53 3.58
C THR A 238 9.07 -6.73 2.64
N VAL A 239 8.48 -5.63 3.10
CA VAL A 239 7.59 -4.75 2.31
C VAL A 239 8.24 -3.39 2.02
N LEU A 240 9.11 -2.91 2.92
CA LEU A 240 9.63 -1.53 2.92
C LEU A 240 11.07 -1.40 2.44
N LYS A 241 11.87 -2.48 2.48
CA LYS A 241 13.12 -2.61 1.73
C LYS A 241 12.95 -3.64 0.62
N PRO A 242 12.41 -3.29 -0.57
CA PRO A 242 12.72 -4.11 -1.73
C PRO A 242 14.26 -4.18 -1.80
N PRO A 243 14.88 -5.37 -1.95
CA PRO A 243 16.30 -5.41 -2.26
C PRO A 243 16.48 -4.50 -3.46
N LYS A 244 17.34 -3.48 -3.34
CA LYS A 244 17.64 -2.56 -4.45
C LYS A 244 17.83 -3.44 -5.69
N LYS A 245 17.23 -3.06 -6.83
CA LYS A 245 17.63 -3.61 -8.13
C LYS A 245 19.12 -3.35 -8.24
N ILE A 246 19.94 -4.33 -7.87
CA ILE A 246 21.35 -4.23 -8.06
C ILE A 246 21.66 -5.12 -9.24
N HIS A 247 21.81 -4.47 -10.39
CA HIS A 247 22.51 -5.05 -11.51
C HIS A 247 23.96 -5.23 -11.07
N TYR A 248 24.34 -6.45 -10.72
CA TYR A 248 25.74 -6.78 -10.47
C TYR A 248 26.29 -7.45 -11.72
N TYR A 249 27.30 -6.81 -12.31
CA TYR A 249 28.15 -7.40 -13.33
C TYR A 249 28.88 -8.60 -12.75
N ARG A 250 29.13 -9.64 -13.58
CA ARG A 250 29.98 -10.77 -13.22
C ARG A 250 31.37 -10.26 -12.85
N ASN A 251 31.73 -10.34 -11.57
CA ASN A 251 33.12 -10.49 -11.19
C ASN A 251 33.36 -11.99 -10.97
N ASN A 252 34.37 -12.51 -11.65
CA ASN A 252 34.64 -13.94 -11.79
C ASN A 252 35.31 -14.59 -10.57
N ASP A 253 35.59 -13.85 -9.52
CA ASP A 253 36.26 -14.38 -8.33
C ASP A 253 35.45 -14.00 -7.10
N ASP A 254 34.77 -14.97 -6.49
CA ASP A 254 34.27 -14.86 -5.13
C ASP A 254 34.14 -16.28 -4.56
N GLU A 255 35.08 -16.61 -3.69
CA GLU A 255 35.03 -17.74 -2.76
C GLU A 255 33.73 -17.67 -1.91
N PRO A 256 33.16 -18.83 -1.50
CA PRO A 256 31.94 -18.85 -0.71
C PRO A 256 32.12 -18.19 0.67
N CYS A 257 31.32 -17.15 0.94
CA CYS A 257 31.24 -16.50 2.24
C CYS A 257 30.58 -17.41 3.29
N PHE A 258 31.10 -17.39 4.51
CA PHE A 258 30.61 -18.14 5.67
C PHE A 258 29.12 -17.86 5.94
N ILE A 259 28.32 -18.92 6.00
CA ILE A 259 26.93 -18.88 6.48
C ILE A 259 26.99 -19.24 7.97
N GLY A 260 26.82 -18.27 8.86
CA GLY A 260 26.94 -18.45 10.31
C GLY A 260 25.73 -19.11 11.01
N ASP A 261 24.64 -19.38 10.28
CA ASP A 261 23.41 -19.96 10.82
C ASP A 261 23.08 -21.27 10.09
N ASP A 262 22.98 -22.37 10.84
CA ASP A 262 22.72 -23.71 10.33
C ASP A 262 21.40 -23.80 9.56
N VAL A 263 20.40 -22.98 9.91
CA VAL A 263 19.12 -22.91 9.21
C VAL A 263 19.33 -22.42 7.78
N TYR A 264 20.09 -21.34 7.58
CA TYR A 264 20.35 -20.76 6.26
C TYR A 264 21.22 -21.67 5.40
N LYS A 265 22.21 -22.32 6.03
CA LYS A 265 23.05 -23.31 5.34
C LYS A 265 22.19 -24.47 4.87
N LYS A 266 21.32 -25.00 5.72
CA LYS A 266 20.41 -26.09 5.38
C LYS A 266 19.41 -25.68 4.30
N ALA A 267 18.84 -24.49 4.38
CA ALA A 267 17.92 -23.95 3.38
C ALA A 267 18.57 -23.87 1.99
N TYR A 268 19.81 -23.37 1.92
CA TYR A 268 20.58 -23.36 0.67
C TYR A 268 20.84 -24.77 0.15
N LEU A 269 21.34 -25.68 0.98
CA LEU A 269 21.68 -27.04 0.57
C LEU A 269 20.43 -27.77 0.04
N SER A 270 19.29 -27.64 0.73
CA SER A 270 18.01 -28.18 0.30
C SER A 270 17.58 -27.63 -1.06
N PHE A 271 17.68 -26.32 -1.28
CA PHE A 271 17.38 -25.72 -2.57
C PHE A 271 18.36 -26.17 -3.68
N ASN A 272 19.66 -26.24 -3.38
CA ASN A 272 20.67 -26.68 -4.34
C ASN A 272 20.53 -28.17 -4.69
N ASN A 273 19.97 -29.00 -3.82
CA ASN A 273 19.63 -30.38 -4.17
C ASN A 273 18.52 -30.43 -5.22
N ILE A 274 17.54 -29.53 -5.15
CA ILE A 274 16.46 -29.43 -6.15
C ILE A 274 16.98 -28.81 -7.45
N TYR A 275 17.86 -27.81 -7.36
CA TYR A 275 18.39 -27.06 -8.50
C TYR A 275 19.92 -27.01 -8.51
N PRO A 276 20.60 -28.11 -8.86
CA PRO A 276 22.02 -28.27 -8.64
C PRO A 276 22.89 -27.36 -9.53
N LYS A 277 23.90 -26.77 -8.88
CA LYS A 277 24.99 -26.01 -9.52
C LYS A 277 24.52 -24.77 -10.29
N VAL A 278 23.29 -24.30 -10.08
CA VAL A 278 22.78 -23.06 -10.71
C VAL A 278 23.25 -21.84 -9.95
N PHE A 279 23.25 -21.92 -8.62
CA PHE A 279 23.56 -20.82 -7.73
C PHE A 279 24.60 -21.19 -6.68
N GLY A 280 25.48 -20.25 -6.35
CA GLY A 280 26.26 -20.26 -5.11
C GLY A 280 25.61 -19.37 -4.06
N VAL A 281 26.05 -19.47 -2.81
CA VAL A 281 25.68 -18.51 -1.76
C VAL A 281 26.67 -17.36 -1.74
N ARG A 282 26.15 -16.14 -1.68
CA ARG A 282 26.98 -14.94 -1.48
C ARG A 282 27.02 -14.50 -0.02
N LYS A 283 25.85 -14.44 0.61
CA LYS A 283 25.69 -14.09 2.03
C LYS A 283 24.32 -14.55 2.51
N ALA A 284 24.15 -14.67 3.82
CA ALA A 284 22.86 -14.88 4.44
C ALA A 284 22.67 -13.87 5.59
N ASP A 285 21.56 -13.16 5.60
CA ASP A 285 21.23 -12.16 6.60
C ASP A 285 19.70 -11.95 6.67
N HIS A 286 19.16 -11.60 7.84
CA HIS A 286 17.76 -11.18 8.04
C HIS A 286 16.71 -12.08 7.34
N GLY A 287 16.79 -13.40 7.54
CA GLY A 287 15.86 -14.36 6.92
C GLY A 287 16.03 -14.52 5.41
N ILE A 288 17.14 -14.06 4.82
CA ILE A 288 17.39 -14.13 3.38
C ILE A 288 18.73 -14.82 3.10
N VAL A 289 18.71 -15.80 2.21
CA VAL A 289 19.92 -16.37 1.59
C VAL A 289 20.07 -15.77 0.19
N HIS A 290 21.10 -14.93 0.01
CA HIS A 290 21.36 -14.26 -1.26
C HIS A 290 22.11 -15.22 -2.19
N LEU A 291 21.50 -15.52 -3.34
CA LEU A 291 21.99 -16.50 -4.31
C LEU A 291 22.70 -15.79 -5.47
N LEU A 292 23.95 -16.19 -5.73
CA LEU A 292 24.73 -15.74 -6.88
C LEU A 292 24.61 -16.75 -8.01
N ARG A 293 24.10 -16.33 -9.18
CA ARG A 293 23.98 -17.22 -10.33
C ARG A 293 25.37 -17.56 -10.90
N LYS A 294 25.67 -18.86 -10.99
CA LYS A 294 26.94 -19.38 -11.53
C LYS A 294 26.83 -19.81 -12.99
N LYS A 295 25.64 -20.24 -13.45
CA LYS A 295 25.38 -20.62 -14.86
C LYS A 295 24.05 -20.09 -15.38
N SER A 296 23.98 -19.88 -16.69
CA SER A 296 22.72 -19.59 -17.37
C SER A 296 21.77 -20.78 -17.18
N SER A 297 20.52 -20.50 -16.78
CA SER A 297 19.51 -21.55 -16.62
C SER A 297 18.11 -20.99 -16.76
N LYS A 298 17.16 -21.86 -17.13
CA LYS A 298 15.73 -21.56 -17.00
C LYS A 298 15.42 -21.30 -15.53
N CYS A 299 14.77 -20.17 -15.25
CA CYS A 299 14.31 -19.79 -13.93
C CYS A 299 13.06 -20.60 -13.58
N VAL A 300 13.05 -21.18 -12.38
CA VAL A 300 12.00 -22.07 -11.89
C VAL A 300 10.69 -21.35 -11.64
N LEU A 301 10.76 -20.04 -11.41
CA LEU A 301 9.63 -19.21 -11.02
C LEU A 301 8.99 -18.46 -12.20
N CYS A 302 9.80 -17.97 -13.13
CA CYS A 302 9.31 -17.19 -14.28
C CYS A 302 9.47 -17.89 -15.62
N GLU A 303 10.05 -19.10 -15.63
CA GLU A 303 10.28 -19.94 -16.79
C GLU A 303 11.13 -19.33 -17.92
N LYS A 304 11.73 -18.16 -17.70
CA LYS A 304 12.66 -17.52 -18.64
C LYS A 304 14.09 -17.95 -18.37
N ILE A 305 14.93 -17.94 -19.40
CA ILE A 305 16.37 -18.13 -19.24
C ILE A 305 16.99 -16.87 -18.65
N HIS A 306 17.82 -17.07 -17.63
CA HIS A 306 18.53 -16.03 -16.90
C HIS A 306 20.03 -16.30 -17.02
N ASP A 307 20.79 -15.33 -17.50
CA ASP A 307 22.23 -15.50 -17.81
C ASP A 307 23.12 -15.04 -16.66
N SER A 308 22.73 -13.95 -16.00
CA SER A 308 23.51 -13.31 -14.93
C SER A 308 22.64 -12.85 -13.76
N GLU A 309 21.33 -12.99 -13.87
CA GLU A 309 20.40 -12.52 -12.83
C GLU A 309 20.42 -13.45 -11.63
N ASN A 310 20.77 -12.86 -10.50
CA ASN A 310 20.77 -13.48 -9.19
C ASN A 310 19.35 -13.83 -8.70
N ALA A 311 19.29 -14.42 -7.52
CA ALA A 311 18.05 -14.81 -6.85
C ALA A 311 18.22 -14.69 -5.33
N TRP A 312 17.19 -15.03 -4.59
CA TRP A 312 17.31 -15.22 -3.15
C TRP A 312 16.33 -16.27 -2.64
N LEU A 313 16.68 -16.90 -1.52
CA LEU A 313 15.75 -17.66 -0.71
C LEU A 313 15.31 -16.79 0.45
N ARG A 314 14.02 -16.81 0.76
CA ARG A 314 13.46 -16.25 1.97
C ARG A 314 13.13 -17.41 2.91
N VAL A 315 13.63 -17.34 4.14
CA VAL A 315 13.40 -18.29 5.21
C VAL A 315 12.52 -17.61 6.24
N ILE A 316 11.34 -18.19 6.51
CA ILE A 316 10.34 -17.62 7.40
C ILE A 316 10.05 -18.65 8.48
N LEU A 317 10.21 -18.28 9.75
CA LEU A 317 9.77 -19.10 10.87
C LEU A 317 8.23 -19.00 10.99
N ASP A 318 7.56 -20.14 10.96
CA ASP A 318 6.12 -20.30 11.09
C ASP A 318 5.83 -21.43 12.09
N GLU A 319 5.30 -21.07 13.25
CA GLU A 319 5.07 -21.96 14.41
C GLU A 319 6.29 -22.83 14.77
N GLU A 320 6.35 -24.06 14.23
CA GLU A 320 7.38 -25.09 14.50
C GLU A 320 8.28 -25.39 13.28
N MET A 321 8.18 -24.59 12.21
CA MET A 321 8.86 -24.86 10.94
C MET A 321 9.49 -23.60 10.33
N TYR A 322 10.64 -23.75 9.68
CA TYR A 322 11.19 -22.73 8.79
C TYR A 322 10.74 -23.00 7.35
N THR A 323 9.83 -22.20 6.83
CA THR A 323 9.38 -22.26 5.43
C THR A 323 10.40 -21.57 4.51
N ILE A 324 10.69 -22.17 3.36
CA ILE A 324 11.70 -21.69 2.41
C ILE A 324 11.04 -21.34 1.08
N HIS A 325 11.26 -20.12 0.63
CA HIS A 325 10.67 -19.57 -0.58
C HIS A 325 11.75 -19.06 -1.52
N PHE A 326 11.75 -19.51 -2.78
CA PHE A 326 12.61 -18.99 -3.82
C PHE A 326 11.99 -17.78 -4.51
N HIS A 327 12.82 -16.77 -4.74
CA HIS A 327 12.44 -15.53 -5.40
C HIS A 327 13.39 -15.16 -6.54
N CYS A 328 12.83 -14.46 -7.53
CA CYS A 328 13.54 -14.03 -8.72
C CYS A 328 13.43 -12.51 -8.91
N TYR A 329 14.56 -11.84 -9.15
CA TYR A 329 14.59 -10.38 -9.35
C TYR A 329 13.80 -9.89 -10.58
N ARG A 330 13.63 -10.71 -11.63
CA ARG A 330 12.82 -10.34 -12.80
C ARG A 330 11.32 -10.53 -12.59
N ASN A 331 10.92 -11.23 -11.52
CA ASN A 331 9.52 -11.53 -11.21
C ASN A 331 9.14 -11.17 -9.77
N TYR A 332 9.80 -10.15 -9.19
CA TYR A 332 9.64 -9.77 -7.79
C TYR A 332 8.20 -9.36 -7.42
N GLU A 333 7.39 -8.94 -8.41
CA GLU A 333 5.99 -8.54 -8.24
C GLU A 333 4.99 -9.71 -8.32
N LYS A 334 5.42 -10.91 -8.73
CA LYS A 334 4.50 -12.02 -8.99
C LYS A 334 5.08 -13.35 -8.53
N LYS A 335 4.69 -13.69 -7.30
CA LYS A 335 4.86 -14.98 -6.61
C LYS A 335 6.31 -15.32 -6.23
N SER A 336 6.42 -15.97 -5.08
CA SER A 336 7.56 -16.80 -4.69
C SER A 336 7.26 -18.26 -5.02
N LEU A 337 8.27 -19.08 -5.24
CA LEU A 337 8.10 -20.53 -5.28
C LEU A 337 8.35 -21.10 -3.87
N TYR A 338 7.36 -21.75 -3.27
CA TYR A 338 7.59 -22.51 -2.04
C TYR A 338 8.45 -23.73 -2.35
N ILE A 339 9.60 -23.82 -1.70
CA ILE A 339 10.60 -24.86 -1.92
C ILE A 339 10.37 -26.04 -0.98
N GLY A 340 9.98 -25.75 0.26
CA GLY A 340 9.79 -26.73 1.32
C GLY A 340 9.98 -26.09 2.69
N SER A 341 9.99 -26.90 3.73
CA SER A 341 10.16 -26.44 5.11
C SER A 341 11.22 -27.23 5.87
N LEU A 342 11.85 -26.63 6.88
CA LEU A 342 12.74 -27.30 7.82
C LEU A 342 12.06 -27.38 9.18
N SER A 343 12.12 -28.52 9.88
CA SER A 343 11.71 -28.56 11.29
C SER A 343 12.62 -27.68 12.15
N THR A 344 12.07 -27.03 13.17
CA THR A 344 12.88 -26.26 14.13
C THR A 344 13.77 -27.16 14.99
N ASP A 345 13.35 -28.41 15.22
CA ASP A 345 14.00 -29.30 16.19
C ASP A 345 15.28 -29.94 15.65
N ASN A 346 15.29 -30.36 14.38
CA ASN A 346 16.39 -31.11 13.79
C ASN A 346 16.71 -30.72 12.34
N LEU A 347 16.10 -29.65 11.84
CA LEU A 347 16.31 -29.12 10.49
C LEU A 347 16.11 -30.18 9.38
N ILE A 348 15.20 -31.14 9.61
CA ILE A 348 14.78 -32.09 8.57
C ILE A 348 14.01 -31.31 7.51
N PHE A 349 14.41 -31.49 6.25
CA PHE A 349 13.80 -30.79 5.12
C PHE A 349 12.64 -31.58 4.52
N PHE A 350 11.47 -30.96 4.55
CA PHE A 350 10.24 -31.40 3.90
C PHE A 350 10.07 -30.60 2.61
N VAL A 351 10.50 -31.19 1.51
CA VAL A 351 10.39 -30.62 0.17
C VAL A 351 8.93 -30.45 -0.25
N ASN A 352 8.67 -29.40 -1.02
CA ASN A 352 7.37 -29.21 -1.66
C ASN A 352 7.04 -30.44 -2.56
N PRO A 353 5.88 -31.11 -2.36
CA PRO A 353 5.48 -32.28 -3.16
C PRO A 353 5.47 -32.04 -4.68
N GLU A 354 5.22 -30.81 -5.12
CA GLU A 354 5.27 -30.46 -6.54
C GLU A 354 6.69 -30.47 -7.10
N LEU A 355 7.70 -30.22 -6.26
CA LEU A 355 9.11 -30.25 -6.62
C LEU A 355 9.73 -31.63 -6.41
N GLN A 356 9.14 -32.48 -5.55
CA GLN A 356 9.57 -33.86 -5.34
C GLN A 356 9.58 -34.67 -6.64
N ARG A 357 8.57 -34.47 -7.51
CA ARG A 357 8.50 -35.12 -8.83
C ARG A 357 9.68 -34.80 -9.75
N ASN A 358 10.32 -33.64 -9.56
CA ASN A 358 11.51 -33.26 -10.33
C ASN A 358 12.79 -33.88 -9.77
N LEU A 359 12.82 -34.26 -8.49
CA LEU A 359 13.94 -34.97 -7.87
C LEU A 359 13.95 -36.44 -8.31
N ASP A 360 12.79 -37.10 -8.31
CA ASP A 360 12.65 -38.52 -8.67
C ASP A 360 12.98 -38.78 -10.15
N ASN A 361 12.74 -37.80 -11.04
CA ASN A 361 13.11 -37.89 -12.46
C ASN A 361 14.60 -37.66 -12.73
N ASN A 362 15.34 -37.02 -11.82
CA ASN A 362 16.79 -36.78 -11.97
C ASN A 362 17.66 -37.91 -11.37
N LEU A 363 17.05 -38.89 -10.69
CA LEU A 363 17.72 -40.08 -10.17
C LEU A 363 17.71 -41.26 -11.17
N ASN A 364 17.01 -41.12 -12.31
CA ASN A 364 16.90 -42.13 -13.36
C ASN A 364 17.68 -41.77 -14.65
N ILE A 365 18.74 -40.97 -14.54
CA ILE A 365 19.70 -40.70 -15.64
C ILE A 365 21.11 -41.07 -15.19
#